data_AF-A0A1J4KZR3-F1
#
_entry.id   AF-A0A1J4KZR3-F1
#
_cell.length_a   1.000
_cell.length_b   1.000
_cell.length_c   1.000
_cell.angle_alpha   90.00
_cell.angle_beta   90.00
_cell.angle_gamma   90.00
#
_symmetry.space_group_name_H-M   'P 1'
#
loop_
_entity.id
_entity.type
_entity.pdbx_description
1 polymer ?
#
loop_
_entity_poly.entity_id
_entity_poly.type
_entity_poly.pdbx_seq_one_letter_code
_entity_poly.pdbx_strand_id
1 'polypeptide(L)'
;MNHNPIHQFEKDRDLFHKNMIKRISDNKTLSEAFREIFNILFNYFDQNQINEALQAFHILIDPVHLFGFVSSKQDKDLFLTTENPFPPFDLFVICALLSLEGSEVDVQNRFYCLFEFHRNLLQILKSGKYETVWLNDLFEPQQKSVDEAISIENSRVIYLSELLVILYHSMPPNQLTPNFIDSFFIRGDEIETNDEFCSVIGRILLSNGEVDKAEEFFDKVNDDVFRKMNDAFKKFYQCNYAEAEKCFKEINDPIANVNRAAALVFLGKIEDAKNILKKAIEQEKSLRLIKSVNENLAFLKELTGEPSAVESDSNYNFPINSLSVRIPH
;
A
#
# COMPACT_ATOMS: atom_id res chain seq x y z
N MET A 1 -7.03 -12.94 -31.80
CA MET A 1 -6.87 -11.47 -31.82
C MET A 1 -7.16 -11.00 -30.42
N ASN A 2 -6.15 -10.61 -29.65
CA ASN A 2 -6.36 -10.10 -28.29
C ASN A 2 -7.16 -8.79 -28.40
N HIS A 3 -8.41 -8.81 -27.94
CA HIS A 3 -9.18 -7.59 -27.72
C HIS A 3 -8.50 -6.83 -26.58
N ASN A 4 -7.79 -5.76 -26.90
CA ASN A 4 -7.29 -4.84 -25.89
C ASN A 4 -8.48 -3.99 -25.40
N PRO A 5 -8.94 -4.15 -24.14
CA PRO A 5 -10.10 -3.44 -23.61
C PRO A 5 -9.93 -1.92 -23.65
N ILE A 6 -8.69 -1.43 -23.50
CA ILE A 6 -8.36 0.00 -23.60
C ILE A 6 -8.70 0.56 -24.98
N HIS A 7 -8.30 -0.12 -26.06
CA HIS A 7 -8.56 0.39 -27.42
C HIS A 7 -10.06 0.45 -27.73
N GLN A 8 -10.85 -0.45 -27.16
CA GLN A 8 -12.30 -0.43 -27.33
C GLN A 8 -12.94 0.68 -26.47
N PHE A 9 -12.48 0.85 -25.22
CA PHE A 9 -12.90 1.94 -24.35
C PHE A 9 -12.60 3.33 -24.94
N GLU A 10 -11.40 3.52 -25.48
CA GLU A 10 -10.98 4.79 -26.09
C GLU A 10 -11.76 5.14 -27.36
N LYS A 11 -12.19 4.13 -28.12
CA LYS A 11 -12.90 4.32 -29.38
C LYS A 11 -14.36 4.73 -29.21
N ASP A 12 -15.04 4.26 -28.15
CA ASP A 12 -16.46 4.55 -27.90
C ASP A 12 -16.79 4.58 -26.39
N ARG A 13 -16.20 5.56 -25.72
CA ARG A 13 -16.21 5.71 -24.26
C ARG A 13 -17.61 5.78 -23.66
N ASP A 14 -18.50 6.53 -24.29
CA ASP A 14 -19.87 6.75 -23.79
C ASP A 14 -20.74 5.51 -23.95
N LEU A 15 -20.61 4.78 -25.07
CA LEU A 15 -21.31 3.52 -25.26
C LEU A 15 -20.76 2.44 -24.32
N PHE A 16 -19.44 2.38 -24.15
CA PHE A 16 -18.80 1.46 -23.22
C PHE A 16 -19.32 1.69 -21.79
N HIS A 17 -19.29 2.94 -21.32
CA HIS A 17 -19.80 3.31 -20.00
C HIS A 17 -21.29 2.92 -19.81
N LYS A 18 -22.16 3.22 -20.79
CA LYS A 18 -23.59 2.84 -20.74
C LYS A 18 -23.78 1.33 -20.67
N ASN A 19 -23.02 0.57 -21.47
CA ASN A 19 -23.08 -0.89 -21.45
C ASN A 19 -22.58 -1.45 -20.13
N MET A 20 -21.55 -0.83 -19.56
CA MET A 20 -20.98 -1.21 -18.27
C MET A 20 -21.94 -0.98 -17.11
N ILE A 21 -22.55 0.21 -17.00
CA ILE A 21 -23.59 0.48 -15.99
C ILE A 21 -24.73 -0.53 -16.11
N LYS A 22 -25.17 -0.83 -17.34
CA LYS A 22 -26.22 -1.82 -17.56
C LYS A 22 -25.80 -3.20 -17.06
N ARG A 23 -24.58 -3.65 -17.37
CA ARG A 23 -24.03 -4.95 -16.91
C ARG A 23 -23.80 -5.02 -15.40
N ILE A 24 -23.46 -3.90 -14.76
CA ILE A 24 -23.35 -3.80 -13.30
C ILE A 24 -24.74 -3.88 -12.65
N SER A 25 -25.74 -3.28 -13.28
CA SER A 25 -27.13 -3.36 -12.82
C SER A 25 -27.73 -4.75 -13.04
N ASP A 26 -27.29 -5.45 -14.08
CA ASP A 26 -27.66 -6.83 -14.41
C ASP A 26 -26.72 -7.82 -13.67
N ASN A 27 -27.03 -8.17 -12.41
CA ASN A 27 -26.22 -9.05 -11.51
C ASN A 27 -25.63 -10.34 -12.13
N LYS A 28 -26.12 -10.80 -13.28
CA LYS A 28 -25.62 -11.99 -13.99
C LYS A 28 -24.22 -11.82 -14.60
N THR A 29 -23.81 -10.59 -14.92
CA THR A 29 -22.50 -10.31 -15.58
C THR A 29 -21.60 -9.40 -14.74
N LEU A 30 -21.90 -9.27 -13.44
CA LEU A 30 -21.25 -8.31 -12.57
C LEU A 30 -19.74 -8.54 -12.42
N SER A 31 -19.32 -9.81 -12.26
CA SER A 31 -17.88 -10.13 -12.14
C SER A 31 -17.12 -9.82 -13.44
N GLU A 32 -17.68 -10.15 -14.60
CA GLU A 32 -17.08 -9.81 -15.90
C GLU A 32 -16.95 -8.30 -16.10
N ALA A 33 -17.97 -7.54 -15.68
CA ALA A 33 -17.94 -6.09 -15.72
C ALA A 33 -16.80 -5.52 -14.87
N PHE A 34 -16.70 -5.89 -13.59
CA PHE A 34 -15.63 -5.38 -12.74
C PHE A 34 -14.23 -5.79 -13.20
N ARG A 35 -14.09 -6.96 -13.83
CA ARG A 35 -12.82 -7.39 -14.45
C ARG A 35 -12.42 -6.52 -15.62
N GLU A 36 -13.36 -6.17 -16.49
CA GLU A 36 -13.08 -5.29 -17.61
C GLU A 36 -12.67 -3.90 -17.12
N ILE A 37 -13.33 -3.38 -16.08
CA ILE A 37 -12.92 -2.12 -15.42
C ILE A 37 -11.52 -2.26 -14.84
N PHE A 38 -11.26 -3.32 -14.07
CA PHE A 38 -9.96 -3.56 -13.46
C PHE A 38 -8.86 -3.63 -14.54
N ASN A 39 -9.09 -4.37 -15.63
CA ASN A 39 -8.14 -4.47 -16.73
C ASN A 39 -7.87 -3.11 -17.40
N ILE A 40 -8.88 -2.26 -17.56
CA ILE A 40 -8.69 -0.91 -18.12
C ILE A 40 -7.82 -0.08 -17.19
N LEU A 41 -8.16 -0.03 -15.90
CA LEU A 41 -7.40 0.75 -14.92
C LEU A 41 -5.97 0.23 -14.78
N PHE A 42 -5.81 -1.08 -14.57
CA PHE A 42 -4.52 -1.73 -14.41
C PHE A 42 -3.60 -1.51 -15.62
N ASN A 43 -4.13 -1.59 -16.85
CA ASN A 43 -3.31 -1.31 -18.03
C ASN A 43 -2.83 0.15 -18.10
N TYR A 44 -3.62 1.12 -17.65
CA TYR A 44 -3.15 2.50 -17.54
C TYR A 44 -2.08 2.64 -16.45
N PHE A 45 -2.21 1.95 -15.31
CA PHE A 45 -1.18 1.91 -14.27
C PHE A 45 0.13 1.31 -14.77
N ASP A 46 0.08 0.15 -15.44
CA ASP A 46 1.24 -0.56 -15.98
C ASP A 46 2.01 0.30 -16.99
N GLN A 47 1.29 1.16 -17.73
CA GLN A 47 1.86 2.11 -18.69
C GLN A 47 2.24 3.47 -18.08
N ASN A 48 2.12 3.63 -16.75
CA ASN A 48 2.37 4.89 -16.05
C ASN A 48 1.50 6.07 -16.55
N GLN A 49 0.29 5.77 -17.05
CA GLN A 49 -0.68 6.70 -17.60
C GLN A 49 -1.76 7.05 -16.56
N ILE A 50 -1.35 7.68 -15.46
CA ILE A 50 -2.25 7.86 -14.31
C ILE A 50 -3.34 8.90 -14.55
N ASN A 51 -3.09 9.93 -15.36
CA ASN A 51 -4.12 10.91 -15.71
C ASN A 51 -5.25 10.25 -16.52
N GLU A 52 -4.88 9.35 -17.41
CA GLU A 52 -5.80 8.52 -18.18
C GLU A 52 -6.53 7.52 -17.28
N ALA A 53 -5.82 6.90 -16.32
CA ALA A 53 -6.45 6.05 -15.29
C ALA A 53 -7.50 6.81 -14.47
N LEU A 54 -7.21 8.05 -14.04
CA LEU A 54 -8.12 8.93 -13.31
C LEU A 54 -9.35 9.28 -14.15
N GLN A 55 -9.14 9.68 -15.41
CA GLN A 55 -10.25 9.97 -16.32
C GLN A 55 -11.13 8.72 -16.55
N ALA A 56 -10.50 7.56 -16.78
CA ALA A 56 -11.21 6.30 -16.94
C ALA A 56 -11.98 5.93 -15.67
N PHE A 57 -11.39 6.13 -14.49
CA PHE A 57 -12.02 5.90 -13.19
C PHE A 57 -13.30 6.73 -13.00
N HIS A 58 -13.21 8.05 -13.19
CA HIS A 58 -14.36 8.96 -13.05
C HIS A 58 -15.51 8.67 -14.01
N ILE A 59 -15.20 8.04 -15.13
CA ILE A 59 -16.19 7.62 -16.10
C ILE A 59 -16.74 6.26 -15.70
N LEU A 60 -15.90 5.26 -15.43
CA LEU A 60 -16.33 3.88 -15.31
C LEU A 60 -16.90 3.53 -13.95
N ILE A 61 -16.55 4.27 -12.89
CA ILE A 61 -16.84 3.89 -11.51
C ILE A 61 -17.54 5.03 -10.77
N ASP A 62 -18.63 4.68 -10.11
CA ASP A 62 -19.17 5.46 -9.00
C ASP A 62 -18.65 4.87 -7.68
N PRO A 63 -17.74 5.55 -6.96
CA PRO A 63 -17.15 5.03 -5.73
C PRO A 63 -18.19 4.73 -4.64
N VAL A 64 -19.31 5.46 -4.59
CA VAL A 64 -20.34 5.25 -3.57
C VAL A 64 -20.98 3.86 -3.75
N HIS A 65 -21.25 3.48 -4.99
CA HIS A 65 -21.81 2.17 -5.30
C HIS A 65 -20.79 1.04 -5.06
N LEU A 66 -19.51 1.27 -5.41
CA LEU A 66 -18.45 0.28 -5.20
C LEU A 66 -18.25 -0.01 -3.71
N PHE A 67 -18.08 1.01 -2.88
CA PHE A 67 -17.90 0.82 -1.43
C PHE A 67 -19.18 0.41 -0.69
N GLY A 68 -20.34 0.48 -1.35
CA GLY A 68 -21.58 -0.13 -0.86
C GLY A 68 -21.47 -1.65 -0.66
N PHE A 69 -20.65 -2.35 -1.46
CA PHE A 69 -20.43 -3.80 -1.35
C PHE A 69 -19.74 -4.19 -0.04
N VAL A 70 -18.81 -3.36 0.44
CA VAL A 70 -18.08 -3.60 1.69
C VAL A 70 -18.77 -2.99 2.91
N SER A 71 -19.97 -2.44 2.73
CA SER A 71 -20.73 -1.83 3.83
C SER A 71 -21.22 -2.88 4.83
N SER A 72 -21.36 -2.47 6.10
CA SER A 72 -21.70 -3.33 7.24
C SER A 72 -23.09 -3.98 7.21
N LYS A 73 -23.91 -3.71 6.17
CA LYS A 73 -25.29 -4.18 6.06
C LYS A 73 -25.45 -5.52 5.35
N GLN A 74 -24.41 -6.01 4.68
CA GLN A 74 -24.45 -7.29 3.98
C GLN A 74 -23.99 -8.44 4.89
N ASP A 75 -24.59 -9.62 4.70
CA ASP A 75 -24.13 -10.84 5.35
C ASP A 75 -22.76 -11.22 4.80
N LYS A 76 -21.75 -11.17 5.67
CA LYS A 76 -20.34 -11.37 5.28
C LYS A 76 -20.04 -12.82 4.92
N ASP A 77 -20.83 -13.78 5.39
CA ASP A 77 -20.68 -15.18 5.01
C ASP A 77 -20.92 -15.37 3.50
N LEU A 78 -21.77 -14.56 2.87
CA LEU A 78 -22.09 -14.68 1.45
C LEU A 78 -20.89 -14.40 0.52
N PHE A 79 -19.88 -13.64 0.99
CA PHE A 79 -18.67 -13.34 0.21
C PHE A 79 -17.70 -14.53 0.14
N LEU A 80 -17.90 -15.53 1.02
CA LEU A 80 -17.15 -16.78 1.05
C LEU A 80 -17.82 -17.89 0.22
N THR A 81 -18.84 -17.55 -0.57
CA THR A 81 -19.65 -18.45 -1.40
C THR A 81 -19.70 -17.96 -2.85
N THR A 82 -20.15 -18.78 -3.79
CA THR A 82 -20.36 -18.35 -5.20
C THR A 82 -21.59 -17.47 -5.42
N GLU A 83 -22.40 -17.23 -4.38
CA GLU A 83 -23.73 -16.61 -4.54
C GLU A 83 -23.68 -15.09 -4.71
N ASN A 84 -22.65 -14.44 -4.16
CA ASN A 84 -22.51 -12.99 -4.23
C ASN A 84 -21.34 -12.59 -5.16
N PRO A 85 -21.60 -12.13 -6.39
CA PRO A 85 -20.55 -11.60 -7.24
C PRO A 85 -19.94 -10.35 -6.60
N PHE A 86 -18.63 -10.34 -6.42
CA PHE A 86 -17.92 -9.28 -5.71
C PHE A 86 -16.80 -8.69 -6.59
N PRO A 87 -16.55 -7.38 -6.53
CA PRO A 87 -15.44 -6.78 -7.27
C PRO A 87 -14.08 -7.33 -6.81
N PRO A 88 -13.06 -7.38 -7.67
CA PRO A 88 -11.73 -7.81 -7.27
C PRO A 88 -11.16 -6.96 -6.12
N PHE A 89 -10.46 -7.57 -5.17
CA PHE A 89 -9.76 -6.87 -4.09
C PHE A 89 -8.88 -5.74 -4.61
N ASP A 90 -8.07 -6.04 -5.63
CA ASP A 90 -7.16 -5.08 -6.26
C ASP A 90 -7.92 -3.90 -6.90
N LEU A 91 -9.14 -4.13 -7.39
CA LEU A 91 -9.98 -3.04 -7.89
C LEU A 91 -10.37 -2.11 -6.75
N PHE A 92 -10.74 -2.62 -5.58
CA PHE A 92 -11.04 -1.78 -4.42
C PHE A 92 -9.84 -0.94 -3.98
N VAL A 93 -8.65 -1.55 -3.94
CA VAL A 93 -7.40 -0.86 -3.59
C VAL A 93 -7.12 0.24 -4.62
N ILE A 94 -7.14 -0.09 -5.91
CA ILE A 94 -6.96 0.87 -7.00
C ILE A 94 -7.97 2.02 -6.89
N CYS A 95 -9.25 1.71 -6.65
CA CYS A 95 -10.29 2.72 -6.54
C CYS A 95 -10.08 3.62 -5.31
N ALA A 96 -9.66 3.06 -4.18
CA ALA A 96 -9.32 3.84 -2.99
C ALA A 96 -8.17 4.81 -3.28
N LEU A 97 -7.14 4.34 -3.98
CA LEU A 97 -5.98 5.13 -4.39
C LEU A 97 -6.34 6.20 -5.43
N LEU A 98 -7.13 5.87 -6.44
CA LEU A 98 -7.55 6.85 -7.47
C LEU A 98 -8.53 7.89 -6.92
N SER A 99 -9.21 7.59 -5.82
CA SER A 99 -10.10 8.56 -5.17
C SER A 99 -9.38 9.64 -4.34
N LEU A 100 -8.04 9.75 -4.47
CA LEU A 100 -7.21 10.79 -3.85
C LEU A 100 -7.54 12.21 -4.30
N GLU A 101 -8.37 12.40 -5.33
CA GLU A 101 -8.92 13.71 -5.68
C GLU A 101 -10.00 14.22 -4.70
N GLY A 102 -10.44 13.39 -3.74
CA GLY A 102 -11.34 13.77 -2.64
C GLY A 102 -10.60 14.33 -1.41
N SER A 103 -11.31 14.52 -0.29
CA SER A 103 -10.63 14.88 0.95
C SER A 103 -9.79 13.71 1.43
N GLU A 104 -8.61 13.99 1.99
CA GLU A 104 -7.72 13.01 2.60
C GLU A 104 -8.44 12.09 3.62
N VAL A 105 -9.45 12.63 4.31
CA VAL A 105 -10.34 11.91 5.23
C VAL A 105 -11.20 10.87 4.51
N ASP A 106 -11.70 11.16 3.31
CA ASP A 106 -12.52 10.21 2.53
C ASP A 106 -11.70 8.99 2.10
N VAL A 107 -10.42 9.19 1.78
CA VAL A 107 -9.51 8.11 1.40
C VAL A 107 -9.21 7.22 2.61
N GLN A 108 -8.92 7.81 3.77
CA GLN A 108 -8.75 7.07 5.02
C GLN A 108 -9.99 6.24 5.35
N ASN A 109 -11.18 6.82 5.25
CA ASN A 109 -12.43 6.11 5.51
C ASN A 109 -12.64 4.94 4.56
N ARG A 110 -12.31 5.09 3.27
CA ARG A 110 -12.40 3.99 2.29
C ARG A 110 -11.45 2.85 2.63
N PHE A 111 -10.18 3.16 2.90
CA PHE A 111 -9.21 2.13 3.32
C PHE A 111 -9.61 1.47 4.64
N TYR A 112 -10.15 2.23 5.58
CA TYR A 112 -10.63 1.69 6.85
C TYR A 112 -11.84 0.77 6.66
N CYS A 113 -12.78 1.12 5.78
CA CYS A 113 -13.89 0.26 5.40
C CYS A 113 -13.41 -1.07 4.79
N LEU A 114 -12.40 -1.03 3.91
CA LEU A 114 -11.80 -2.26 3.35
C LEU A 114 -11.12 -3.09 4.45
N PHE A 115 -10.34 -2.43 5.32
CA PHE A 115 -9.66 -3.09 6.42
C PHE A 115 -10.66 -3.79 7.35
N GLU A 116 -11.72 -3.11 7.79
CA GLU A 116 -12.76 -3.70 8.62
C GLU A 116 -13.47 -4.84 7.90
N PHE A 117 -13.75 -4.70 6.60
CA PHE A 117 -14.40 -5.76 5.82
C PHE A 117 -13.55 -7.04 5.80
N HIS A 118 -12.28 -6.95 5.41
CA HIS A 118 -11.37 -8.09 5.35
C HIS A 118 -11.02 -8.64 6.73
N ARG A 119 -10.89 -7.80 7.77
CA ARG A 119 -10.71 -8.29 9.14
C ARG A 119 -11.91 -9.13 9.59
N ASN A 120 -13.12 -8.70 9.28
CA ASN A 120 -14.31 -9.48 9.64
C ASN A 120 -14.39 -10.80 8.86
N LEU A 121 -13.96 -10.84 7.59
CA LEU A 121 -13.84 -12.11 6.85
C LEU A 121 -12.80 -13.04 7.50
N LEU A 122 -11.66 -12.50 7.91
CA LEU A 122 -10.64 -13.25 8.64
C LEU A 122 -11.19 -13.84 9.96
N GLN A 123 -11.94 -13.05 10.73
CA GLN A 123 -12.62 -13.52 11.95
C GLN A 123 -13.59 -14.67 11.66
N ILE A 124 -14.40 -14.54 10.61
CA ILE A 124 -15.34 -15.58 10.18
C ILE A 124 -14.60 -16.86 9.79
N LEU A 125 -13.51 -16.76 9.04
CA LEU A 125 -12.69 -17.91 8.65
C LEU A 125 -12.06 -18.59 9.86
N LYS A 126 -11.52 -17.81 10.80
CA LYS A 126 -10.93 -18.31 12.06
C LYS A 126 -11.95 -18.90 13.04
N SER A 127 -13.26 -18.72 12.82
CA SER A 127 -14.31 -19.31 13.67
C SER A 127 -14.38 -20.85 13.60
N GLY A 128 -13.73 -21.46 12.60
CA GLY A 128 -13.75 -22.93 12.42
C GLY A 128 -15.05 -23.48 11.82
N LYS A 129 -15.91 -22.61 11.26
CA LYS A 129 -17.19 -22.99 10.65
C LYS A 129 -17.07 -23.73 9.32
N TYR A 130 -15.95 -23.56 8.61
CA TYR A 130 -15.78 -24.00 7.22
C TYR A 130 -14.55 -24.91 7.09
N GLU A 131 -14.59 -25.83 6.11
CA GLU A 131 -13.41 -26.57 5.66
C GLU A 131 -12.84 -25.97 4.36
N THR A 132 -13.71 -25.45 3.51
CA THR A 132 -13.37 -24.77 2.25
C THR A 132 -14.31 -23.59 2.03
N VAL A 133 -13.84 -22.58 1.31
CA VAL A 133 -14.59 -21.36 0.98
C VAL A 133 -14.28 -20.92 -0.44
N TRP A 134 -15.12 -20.07 -1.02
CA TRP A 134 -14.86 -19.38 -2.28
C TRP A 134 -14.38 -17.96 -2.00
N LEU A 135 -13.21 -17.58 -2.54
CA LEU A 135 -12.78 -16.19 -2.54
C LEU A 135 -13.25 -15.53 -3.84
N ASN A 136 -14.44 -14.93 -3.79
CA ASN A 136 -15.07 -14.32 -4.97
C ASN A 136 -14.44 -13.01 -5.41
N ASP A 137 -13.63 -12.42 -4.55
CA ASP A 137 -12.94 -11.15 -4.74
C ASP A 137 -11.56 -11.32 -5.38
N LEU A 138 -11.16 -12.53 -5.72
CA LEU A 138 -9.97 -12.75 -6.53
C LEU A 138 -10.19 -12.24 -7.94
N PHE A 139 -9.08 -12.05 -8.67
CA PHE A 139 -9.17 -12.07 -10.11
C PHE A 139 -9.79 -13.42 -10.50
N GLU A 140 -9.18 -14.57 -10.62
CA GLU A 140 -10.02 -15.76 -10.92
C GLU A 140 -10.69 -16.33 -9.65
N PRO A 141 -12.04 -16.25 -9.51
CA PRO A 141 -12.72 -16.75 -8.33
C PRO A 141 -12.50 -18.25 -8.25
N GLN A 142 -12.10 -18.72 -7.08
CA GLN A 142 -11.76 -20.11 -6.88
C GLN A 142 -12.03 -20.54 -5.45
N GLN A 143 -12.33 -21.82 -5.30
CA GLN A 143 -12.42 -22.46 -4.00
C GLN A 143 -11.01 -22.61 -3.41
N LYS A 144 -10.89 -22.32 -2.11
CA LYS A 144 -9.68 -22.46 -1.31
C LYS A 144 -9.97 -23.33 -0.10
N SER A 145 -8.94 -23.98 0.42
CA SER A 145 -8.99 -24.48 1.80
C SER A 145 -9.11 -23.29 2.76
N VAL A 146 -9.68 -23.52 3.95
CA VAL A 146 -9.80 -22.44 4.94
C VAL A 146 -8.44 -21.91 5.40
N ASP A 147 -7.42 -22.76 5.52
CA ASP A 147 -6.07 -22.31 5.89
C ASP A 147 -5.47 -21.38 4.84
N GLU A 148 -5.62 -21.71 3.55
CA GLU A 148 -5.21 -20.81 2.46
C GLU A 148 -6.00 -19.51 2.46
N ALA A 149 -7.32 -19.57 2.69
CA ALA A 149 -8.17 -18.39 2.76
C ALA A 149 -7.79 -17.48 3.95
N ILE A 150 -7.51 -18.05 5.12
CA ILE A 150 -6.99 -17.32 6.29
C ILE A 150 -5.67 -16.65 5.94
N SER A 151 -4.74 -17.35 5.29
CA SER A 151 -3.47 -16.77 4.88
C SER A 151 -3.67 -15.59 3.93
N ILE A 152 -4.55 -15.71 2.94
CA ILE A 152 -4.83 -14.64 1.96
C ILE A 152 -5.48 -13.43 2.64
N GLU A 153 -6.53 -13.65 3.43
CA GLU A 153 -7.20 -12.55 4.16
C GLU A 153 -6.27 -11.88 5.16
N ASN A 154 -5.43 -12.63 5.85
CA ASN A 154 -4.44 -12.07 6.76
C ASN A 154 -3.44 -11.18 6.02
N SER A 155 -2.92 -11.61 4.86
CA SER A 155 -2.07 -10.78 4.01
C SER A 155 -2.77 -9.50 3.53
N ARG A 156 -4.05 -9.57 3.14
CA ARG A 156 -4.85 -8.40 2.74
C ARG A 156 -5.02 -7.41 3.90
N VAL A 157 -5.33 -7.92 5.09
CA VAL A 157 -5.48 -7.10 6.30
C VAL A 157 -4.17 -6.43 6.68
N ILE A 158 -3.04 -7.14 6.63
CA ILE A 158 -1.70 -6.57 6.86
C ILE A 158 -1.41 -5.45 5.86
N TYR A 159 -1.61 -5.70 4.56
CA TYR A 159 -1.37 -4.71 3.52
C TYR A 159 -2.22 -3.44 3.70
N LEU A 160 -3.53 -3.60 3.95
CA LEU A 160 -4.41 -2.47 4.23
C LEU A 160 -4.02 -1.70 5.50
N SER A 161 -3.48 -2.40 6.49
CA SER A 161 -3.02 -1.80 7.75
C SER A 161 -1.77 -0.96 7.56
N GLU A 162 -0.82 -1.40 6.73
CA GLU A 162 0.33 -0.59 6.33
C GLU A 162 -0.13 0.70 5.64
N LEU A 163 -1.02 0.59 4.65
CA LEU A 163 -1.57 1.76 3.94
C LEU A 163 -2.26 2.73 4.90
N LEU A 164 -3.09 2.23 5.81
CA LEU A 164 -3.78 3.06 6.82
C LEU A 164 -2.81 3.75 7.77
N VAL A 165 -1.81 3.02 8.27
CA VAL A 165 -0.80 3.60 9.17
C VAL A 165 -0.02 4.72 8.47
N ILE A 166 0.32 4.54 7.19
CA ILE A 166 0.98 5.58 6.41
C ILE A 166 0.08 6.80 6.23
N LEU A 167 -1.19 6.58 5.85
CA LEU A 167 -2.17 7.65 5.68
C LEU A 167 -2.46 8.41 6.98
N TYR A 168 -2.49 7.73 8.12
CA TYR A 168 -2.64 8.35 9.43
C TYR A 168 -1.38 9.10 9.85
N HIS A 169 -0.19 8.57 9.51
CA HIS A 169 1.07 9.21 9.85
C HIS A 169 1.32 10.48 9.03
N SER A 170 0.82 10.54 7.79
CA SER A 170 0.97 11.73 6.93
C SER A 170 0.10 12.92 7.33
N MET A 171 -0.81 12.78 8.30
CA MET A 171 -1.77 13.83 8.69
C MET A 171 -1.66 14.25 10.16
N PRO A 172 -1.37 15.53 10.44
CA PRO A 172 -1.49 16.07 11.79
C PRO A 172 -2.96 16.17 12.23
N PRO A 173 -3.30 15.82 13.49
CA PRO A 173 -2.43 15.24 14.49
C PRO A 173 -2.29 13.71 14.29
N ASN A 174 -1.05 13.20 14.34
CA ASN A 174 -0.67 11.78 14.18
C ASN A 174 -1.27 10.82 15.25
N GLN A 175 -2.28 11.25 16.02
CA GLN A 175 -2.91 10.49 17.11
C GLN A 175 -3.70 9.28 16.62
N LEU A 176 -4.10 9.23 15.35
CA LEU A 176 -4.80 8.08 14.78
C LEU A 176 -3.89 6.86 14.66
N THR A 177 -2.60 7.05 14.37
CA THR A 177 -1.64 5.95 14.17
C THR A 177 -1.46 5.10 15.43
N PRO A 178 -1.08 5.65 16.61
CA PRO A 178 -0.94 4.84 17.82
C PRO A 178 -2.25 4.18 18.26
N ASN A 179 -3.40 4.86 18.11
CA ASN A 179 -4.69 4.31 18.49
C ASN A 179 -5.11 3.10 17.62
N PHE A 180 -4.86 3.18 16.32
CA PHE A 180 -5.10 2.08 15.38
C PHE A 180 -4.20 0.88 15.71
N ILE A 181 -2.90 1.12 15.89
CA ILE A 181 -1.93 0.08 16.22
C ILE A 181 -2.29 -0.62 17.54
N ASP A 182 -2.56 0.15 18.59
CA ASP A 182 -2.91 -0.40 19.90
C ASP A 182 -4.16 -1.29 19.83
N SER A 183 -5.15 -0.86 19.06
CA SER A 183 -6.45 -1.55 19.01
C SER A 183 -6.40 -2.87 18.28
N PHE A 184 -5.58 -2.99 17.23
CA PHE A 184 -5.60 -4.15 16.34
C PHE A 184 -4.38 -5.06 16.42
N PHE A 185 -3.23 -4.55 16.90
CA PHE A 185 -1.96 -5.29 16.85
C PHE A 185 -1.28 -5.49 18.20
N ILE A 186 -1.64 -4.68 19.20
CA ILE A 186 -1.18 -4.87 20.59
C ILE A 186 -2.26 -5.55 21.42
N ARG A 187 -3.50 -5.05 21.34
CA ARG A 187 -4.63 -5.62 22.08
C ARG A 187 -5.41 -6.68 21.28
N GLY A 188 -5.32 -6.66 19.96
CA GLY A 188 -5.93 -7.67 19.09
C GLY A 188 -5.03 -8.89 18.90
N ASP A 189 -5.63 -10.08 18.81
CA ASP A 189 -4.95 -11.37 18.59
C ASP A 189 -5.33 -12.03 17.24
N GLU A 190 -6.14 -11.36 16.44
CA GLU A 190 -6.73 -11.93 15.24
C GLU A 190 -5.81 -11.88 14.02
N ILE A 191 -4.89 -10.91 13.98
CA ILE A 191 -4.04 -10.63 12.82
C ILE A 191 -2.65 -11.18 13.08
N GLU A 192 -2.20 -12.08 12.21
CA GLU A 192 -0.85 -12.63 12.24
C GLU A 192 0.12 -11.68 11.54
N THR A 193 1.05 -11.12 12.30
CA THR A 193 2.05 -10.18 11.79
C THR A 193 3.25 -10.93 11.18
N ASN A 194 3.94 -10.28 10.25
CA ASN A 194 5.20 -10.77 9.67
C ASN A 194 6.37 -9.80 9.97
N ASP A 195 7.59 -10.22 9.66
CA ASP A 195 8.81 -9.46 9.95
C ASP A 195 8.84 -8.09 9.27
N GLU A 196 8.39 -7.99 8.02
CA GLU A 196 8.34 -6.73 7.26
C GLU A 196 7.37 -5.74 7.92
N PHE A 197 6.14 -6.17 8.19
CA PHE A 197 5.12 -5.38 8.85
C PHE A 197 5.59 -4.87 10.21
N CYS A 198 6.08 -5.78 11.07
CA CYS A 198 6.59 -5.42 12.39
C CYS A 198 7.75 -4.41 12.29
N SER A 199 8.62 -4.58 11.31
CA SER A 199 9.73 -3.68 11.05
C SER A 199 9.27 -2.29 10.60
N VAL A 200 8.31 -2.20 9.68
CA VAL A 200 7.71 -0.94 9.20
C VAL A 200 7.00 -0.21 10.35
N ILE A 201 6.08 -0.89 11.04
CA ILE A 201 5.30 -0.30 12.13
C ILE A 201 6.19 0.17 13.27
N GLY A 202 7.18 -0.64 13.67
CA GLY A 202 8.12 -0.25 14.72
C GLY A 202 8.89 1.04 14.36
N ARG A 203 9.30 1.22 13.10
CA ARG A 203 10.00 2.44 12.65
C ARG A 203 9.09 3.66 12.66
N ILE A 204 7.81 3.51 12.30
CA ILE A 204 6.83 4.59 12.34
C ILE A 204 6.50 4.98 13.79
N LEU A 205 6.39 4.02 14.70
CA LEU A 205 6.24 4.30 16.13
C LEU A 205 7.47 5.03 16.68
N LEU A 206 8.67 4.56 16.33
CA LEU A 206 9.92 5.19 16.71
C LEU A 206 10.02 6.64 16.21
N SER A 207 9.59 6.92 14.98
CA SER A 207 9.59 8.28 14.42
C SER A 207 8.62 9.23 15.12
N ASN A 208 7.55 8.69 15.70
CA ASN A 208 6.59 9.42 16.52
C ASN A 208 7.03 9.55 18.00
N GLY A 209 8.17 8.97 18.38
CA GLY A 209 8.67 8.98 19.76
C GLY A 209 8.08 7.89 20.67
N GLU A 210 7.31 6.95 20.12
CA GLU A 210 6.72 5.81 20.83
C GLU A 210 7.74 4.67 20.97
N VAL A 211 8.83 4.91 21.70
CA VAL A 211 10.00 4.01 21.77
C VAL A 211 9.64 2.63 22.33
N ASP A 212 8.89 2.57 23.44
CA ASP A 212 8.56 1.31 24.10
C ASP A 212 7.70 0.42 23.18
N LYS A 213 6.70 1.01 22.53
CA LYS A 213 5.85 0.30 21.56
C LYS A 213 6.63 -0.13 20.33
N ALA A 214 7.56 0.70 19.85
CA ALA A 214 8.41 0.33 18.72
C ALA A 214 9.21 -0.95 19.03
N GLU A 215 9.73 -1.09 20.26
CA GLU A 215 10.45 -2.30 20.68
C GLU A 215 9.56 -3.53 20.73
N GLU A 216 8.31 -3.42 21.19
CA GLU A 216 7.36 -4.55 21.16
C GLU A 216 7.17 -5.13 19.74
N PHE A 217 7.28 -4.29 18.70
CA PHE A 217 7.24 -4.76 17.31
C PHE A 217 8.61 -5.27 16.84
N PHE A 218 9.71 -4.60 17.19
CA PHE A 218 11.05 -5.05 16.80
C PHE A 218 11.41 -6.41 17.39
N ASP A 219 10.95 -6.72 18.60
CA ASP A 219 11.16 -8.02 19.26
C ASP A 219 10.45 -9.18 18.54
N LYS A 220 9.44 -8.89 17.70
CA LYS A 220 8.74 -9.88 16.88
C LYS A 220 9.49 -10.22 15.57
N VAL A 221 10.49 -9.43 15.19
CA VAL A 221 11.21 -9.57 13.92
C VAL A 221 12.32 -10.60 14.03
N ASN A 222 12.27 -11.63 13.18
CA ASN A 222 13.25 -12.72 13.19
C ASN A 222 14.34 -12.58 12.11
N ASP A 223 13.99 -12.04 10.95
CA ASP A 223 14.91 -11.84 9.83
C ASP A 223 16.08 -10.89 10.16
N ASP A 224 17.29 -11.32 9.79
CA ASP A 224 18.53 -10.62 10.10
C ASP A 224 18.65 -9.25 9.43
N VAL A 225 18.13 -9.09 8.21
CA VAL A 225 18.20 -7.83 7.47
C VAL A 225 17.26 -6.82 8.13
N PHE A 226 16.03 -7.22 8.45
CA PHE A 226 15.09 -6.35 9.14
C PHE A 226 15.57 -5.96 10.54
N ARG A 227 16.14 -6.90 11.33
CA ARG A 227 16.73 -6.58 12.64
C ARG A 227 17.86 -5.56 12.56
N LYS A 228 18.84 -5.78 11.68
CA LYS A 228 19.96 -4.83 11.48
C LYS A 228 19.47 -3.45 11.06
N MET A 229 18.47 -3.41 10.19
CA MET A 229 17.89 -2.15 9.75
C MET A 229 17.16 -1.45 10.90
N ASN A 230 16.38 -2.17 11.72
CA ASN A 230 15.73 -1.62 12.92
C ASN A 230 16.75 -1.04 13.90
N ASP A 231 17.85 -1.76 14.15
CA ASP A 231 18.93 -1.28 15.02
C ASP A 231 19.64 -0.02 14.50
N ALA A 232 19.75 0.12 13.18
CA ALA A 232 20.26 1.33 12.54
C ALA A 232 19.30 2.51 12.74
N PHE A 233 17.99 2.27 12.59
CA PHE A 233 16.96 3.29 12.85
C PHE A 233 16.93 3.73 14.33
N LYS A 234 17.05 2.81 15.29
CA LYS A 234 17.16 3.16 16.72
C LYS A 234 18.28 4.16 16.97
N LYS A 235 19.48 3.89 16.43
CA LYS A 235 20.63 4.79 16.54
C LYS A 235 20.39 6.14 15.86
N PHE A 236 19.74 6.11 14.69
CA PHE A 236 19.40 7.31 13.94
C PHE A 236 18.48 8.23 14.75
N TYR A 237 17.39 7.71 15.31
CA TYR A 237 16.43 8.49 16.11
C TYR A 237 16.97 8.88 17.50
N GLN A 238 18.03 8.22 17.98
CA GLN A 238 18.82 8.65 19.14
C GLN A 238 19.85 9.75 18.80
N CYS A 239 19.81 10.30 17.57
CA CYS A 239 20.78 11.26 17.05
C CYS A 239 22.23 10.74 16.99
N ASN A 240 22.45 9.43 17.07
CA ASN A 240 23.75 8.81 16.90
C ASN A 240 23.99 8.48 15.42
N TYR A 241 24.07 9.53 14.60
CA TYR A 241 24.13 9.41 13.14
C TYR A 241 25.38 8.69 12.63
N ALA A 242 26.50 8.78 13.37
CA ALA A 242 27.74 8.10 13.02
C ALA A 242 27.61 6.57 13.11
N GLU A 243 27.04 6.07 14.21
CA GLU A 243 26.82 4.62 14.35
C GLU A 243 25.68 4.14 13.45
N ALA A 244 24.63 4.96 13.26
CA ALA A 244 23.56 4.65 12.31
C ALA A 244 24.10 4.48 10.88
N GLU A 245 24.94 5.40 10.40
CA GLU A 245 25.59 5.30 9.08
C GLU A 245 26.39 4.02 8.91
N LYS A 246 27.17 3.65 9.93
CA LYS A 246 27.95 2.41 9.94
C LYS A 246 27.04 1.18 9.87
N CYS A 247 25.98 1.13 10.67
CA CYS A 247 25.02 0.03 10.63
C CYS A 247 24.35 -0.09 9.25
N PHE A 248 23.86 1.01 8.67
CA PHE A 248 23.24 0.96 7.34
C PHE A 248 24.21 0.49 6.25
N LYS A 249 25.49 0.86 6.35
CA LYS A 249 26.54 0.43 5.41
C LYS A 249 26.77 -1.08 5.38
N GLU A 250 26.53 -1.76 6.49
CA GLU A 250 26.73 -3.21 6.62
C GLU A 250 25.57 -4.03 6.02
N ILE A 251 24.48 -3.38 5.62
CA ILE A 251 23.30 -4.02 5.05
C ILE A 251 23.37 -3.94 3.52
N ASN A 252 23.37 -5.10 2.86
CA ASN A 252 23.37 -5.19 1.40
C ASN A 252 21.95 -5.02 0.82
N ASP A 253 21.37 -3.84 0.99
CA ASP A 253 20.04 -3.50 0.48
C ASP A 253 20.00 -2.03 -0.04
N PRO A 254 19.42 -1.76 -1.22
CA PRO A 254 19.30 -0.39 -1.75
C PRO A 254 18.59 0.59 -0.82
N ILE A 255 17.56 0.15 -0.08
CA ILE A 255 16.84 0.96 0.91
C ILE A 255 17.76 1.30 2.08
N ALA A 256 18.65 0.39 2.49
CA ALA A 256 19.66 0.71 3.52
C ALA A 256 20.56 1.86 3.05
N ASN A 257 20.95 1.87 1.78
CA ASN A 257 21.76 2.95 1.21
C ASN A 257 21.00 4.29 1.13
N VAL A 258 19.69 4.27 0.85
CA VAL A 258 18.85 5.48 0.95
C VAL A 258 18.89 6.05 2.37
N ASN A 259 18.69 5.22 3.39
CA ASN A 259 18.72 5.65 4.79
C ASN A 259 20.12 6.07 5.26
N ARG A 260 21.15 5.40 4.74
CA ARG A 260 22.55 5.78 4.95
C ARG A 260 22.84 7.20 4.42
N ALA A 261 22.29 7.54 3.25
CA ALA A 261 22.43 8.88 2.70
C ALA A 261 21.83 9.94 3.64
N ALA A 262 20.68 9.67 4.26
CA ALA A 262 20.09 10.54 5.27
C ALA A 262 21.03 10.72 6.48
N ALA A 263 21.61 9.63 7.02
CA ALA A 263 22.57 9.73 8.11
C ALA A 263 23.82 10.56 7.75
N LEU A 264 24.31 10.42 6.52
CA LEU A 264 25.44 11.21 6.00
C LEU A 264 25.11 12.71 5.90
N VAL A 265 23.88 13.08 5.55
CA VAL A 265 23.40 14.47 5.57
C VAL A 265 23.52 15.06 6.97
N PHE A 266 23.02 14.36 8.00
CA PHE A 266 23.10 14.82 9.39
C PHE A 266 24.55 14.92 9.92
N LEU A 267 25.49 14.18 9.31
CA LEU A 267 26.92 14.29 9.59
C LEU A 267 27.64 15.39 8.78
N GLY A 268 26.92 16.12 7.93
CA GLY A 268 27.50 17.14 7.04
C GLY A 268 28.30 16.59 5.85
N LYS A 269 28.20 15.28 5.56
CA LYS A 269 28.92 14.61 4.47
C LYS A 269 28.09 14.59 3.18
N ILE A 270 27.81 15.78 2.64
CA ILE A 270 26.83 15.98 1.58
C ILE A 270 27.19 15.26 0.27
N GLU A 271 28.45 15.33 -0.17
CA GLU A 271 28.88 14.64 -1.41
C GLU A 271 28.80 13.12 -1.28
N ASP A 272 29.15 12.57 -0.12
CA ASP A 272 29.03 11.13 0.13
C ASP A 272 27.55 10.71 0.11
N ALA A 273 26.67 11.47 0.76
CA ALA A 273 25.23 11.21 0.76
C ALA A 273 24.65 11.15 -0.66
N LYS A 274 25.01 12.13 -1.49
CA LYS A 274 24.60 12.23 -2.89
C LYS A 274 25.08 11.05 -3.73
N ASN A 275 26.36 10.68 -3.62
CA ASN A 275 26.93 9.56 -4.37
C ASN A 275 26.28 8.23 -3.98
N ILE A 276 26.03 8.01 -2.70
CA ILE A 276 25.34 6.80 -2.21
C ILE A 276 23.89 6.76 -2.67
N LEU A 277 23.16 7.87 -2.61
CA LEU A 277 21.77 7.92 -3.06
C LEU A 277 21.65 7.67 -4.57
N LYS A 278 22.51 8.30 -5.39
CA LYS A 278 22.55 8.07 -6.84
C LYS A 278 22.82 6.59 -7.16
N LYS A 279 23.82 5.99 -6.49
CA LYS A 279 24.14 4.57 -6.67
C LYS A 279 23.00 3.64 -6.24
N ALA A 280 22.28 3.95 -5.16
CA ALA A 280 21.12 3.18 -4.73
C ALA A 280 20.02 3.20 -5.81
N ILE A 281 19.72 4.38 -6.37
CA ILE A 281 18.74 4.54 -7.46
C ILE A 281 19.20 3.83 -8.75
N GLU A 282 20.49 3.85 -9.06
CA GLU A 282 21.04 3.11 -10.21
C GLU A 282 20.89 1.59 -10.03
N GLN A 283 21.07 1.10 -8.79
CA GLN A 283 20.90 -0.31 -8.45
C GLN A 283 19.43 -0.73 -8.46
N GLU A 284 18.54 0.12 -7.94
CA GLU A 284 17.10 -0.13 -7.86
C GLU A 284 16.32 1.07 -8.41
N LYS A 285 15.97 1.00 -9.70
CA LYS A 285 15.31 2.11 -10.41
C LYS A 285 13.94 2.42 -9.84
N SER A 286 13.24 1.44 -9.26
CA SER A 286 11.92 1.67 -8.64
C SER A 286 11.98 2.63 -7.45
N LEU A 287 13.16 2.86 -6.85
CA LEU A 287 13.34 3.88 -5.80
C LEU A 287 12.97 5.29 -6.28
N ARG A 288 13.01 5.59 -7.59
CA ARG A 288 12.53 6.86 -8.15
C ARG A 288 11.03 7.08 -8.01
N LEU A 289 10.25 6.02 -7.78
CA LEU A 289 8.83 6.14 -7.53
C LEU A 289 8.54 6.67 -6.12
N ILE A 290 9.53 6.62 -5.22
CA ILE A 290 9.38 7.03 -3.82
C ILE A 290 9.59 8.55 -3.69
N LYS A 291 8.54 9.26 -3.27
CA LYS A 291 8.56 10.73 -3.09
C LYS A 291 9.73 11.22 -2.23
N SER A 292 9.97 10.60 -1.07
CA SER A 292 11.05 11.01 -0.16
C SER A 292 12.46 10.80 -0.75
N VAL A 293 12.65 9.81 -1.64
CA VAL A 293 13.90 9.61 -2.38
C VAL A 293 14.13 10.77 -3.35
N ASN A 294 13.09 11.20 -4.07
CA ASN A 294 13.16 12.34 -4.99
C ASN A 294 13.37 13.66 -4.26
N GLU A 295 12.68 13.88 -3.13
CA GLU A 295 12.88 15.05 -2.29
C GLU A 295 14.30 15.13 -1.73
N ASN A 296 14.83 14.01 -1.22
CA ASN A 296 16.21 13.92 -0.76
C ASN A 296 17.22 14.18 -1.89
N LEU A 297 16.96 13.65 -3.08
CA LEU A 297 17.82 13.89 -4.24
C LEU A 297 17.79 15.37 -4.67
N ALA A 298 16.61 16.00 -4.67
CA ALA A 298 16.45 17.42 -4.98
C ALA A 298 17.18 18.30 -3.95
N PHE A 299 17.00 18.00 -2.66
CA PHE A 299 17.69 18.68 -1.56
C PHE A 299 19.21 18.57 -1.67
N LEU A 300 19.74 17.38 -1.96
CA LEU A 300 21.18 17.17 -2.15
C LEU A 300 21.74 17.90 -3.39
N LYS A 301 20.96 18.01 -4.48
CA LYS A 301 21.35 18.81 -5.64
C LYS A 301 21.45 20.29 -5.28
N GLU A 302 20.47 20.82 -4.54
CA GLU A 302 20.47 22.20 -4.05
C GLU A 302 21.72 22.48 -3.20
N LEU A 303 22.01 21.62 -2.22
CA LEU A 303 23.19 21.78 -1.35
C LEU A 303 24.53 21.69 -2.08
N THR A 304 24.58 21.01 -3.24
CA THR A 304 25.82 20.83 -4.03
C THR A 304 25.93 21.78 -5.22
N GLY A 305 24.97 22.70 -5.39
CA GLY A 305 24.97 23.68 -6.47
C GLY A 305 24.75 23.09 -7.87
N GLU A 306 24.25 21.85 -7.96
CA GLU A 306 23.84 21.28 -9.24
C GLU A 306 22.51 21.94 -9.67
N PRO A 307 22.35 22.30 -10.96
CA PRO A 307 21.08 22.78 -11.44
C PRO A 307 20.01 21.72 -11.18
N SER A 308 18.96 22.11 -10.46
CA SER A 308 17.74 21.33 -10.33
C SER A 308 17.07 21.26 -11.69
N ALA A 309 17.45 20.27 -12.50
CA ALA A 309 16.59 19.84 -13.58
C ALA A 309 15.27 19.42 -12.92
N VAL A 310 14.23 20.21 -13.17
CA VAL A 310 12.85 19.80 -12.91
C VAL A 310 12.58 18.69 -13.90
N GLU A 311 13.02 17.47 -13.58
CA GLU A 311 12.44 16.28 -14.19
C GLU A 311 10.99 16.31 -13.73
N SER A 312 10.09 16.70 -14.64
CA SER A 312 8.66 16.52 -14.50
C SER A 312 8.33 15.03 -14.60
N ASP A 313 9.02 14.19 -13.84
CA ASP A 313 8.53 12.87 -13.57
C ASP A 313 7.33 13.08 -12.66
N SER A 314 6.19 12.57 -13.09
CA SER A 314 4.92 12.53 -12.38
C SER A 314 5.15 11.99 -10.97
N ASN A 315 5.52 12.86 -10.02
CA ASN A 315 5.65 12.51 -8.62
C ASN A 315 4.26 12.17 -8.13
N TYR A 316 3.98 10.88 -8.01
CA TYR A 316 2.73 10.43 -7.44
C TYR A 316 2.69 10.81 -5.97
N ASN A 317 1.62 11.51 -5.57
CA ASN A 317 1.15 11.58 -4.19
C ASN A 317 0.56 10.23 -3.76
N PHE A 318 1.20 9.12 -4.11
CA PHE A 318 0.96 7.89 -3.38
C PHE A 318 1.45 8.12 -1.95
N PRO A 319 0.79 7.55 -0.93
CA PRO A 319 1.31 7.50 0.42
C PRO A 319 2.54 6.56 0.43
N ILE A 320 3.67 7.04 -0.08
CA ILE A 320 5.00 6.38 -0.02
C ILE A 320 5.84 7.05 1.06
N ASN A 321 5.20 7.82 1.94
CA ASN A 321 5.87 8.62 2.97
C ASN A 321 6.36 7.79 4.17
N SER A 322 6.16 6.46 4.19
CA SER A 322 6.94 5.61 5.08
C SER A 322 7.85 4.69 4.28
N LEU A 323 9.14 4.88 4.50
CA LEU A 323 10.20 3.92 4.27
C LEU A 323 9.70 2.47 4.50
N SER A 324 10.03 1.56 3.58
CA SER A 324 10.02 0.09 3.69
C SER A 324 8.90 -0.81 3.13
N VAL A 325 7.86 -0.34 2.43
CA VAL A 325 6.94 -1.29 1.75
C VAL A 325 7.47 -1.61 0.34
N ARG A 326 8.05 -2.81 0.15
CA ARG A 326 8.19 -3.37 -1.20
C ARG A 326 6.78 -3.66 -1.69
N ILE A 327 6.43 -3.19 -2.89
CA ILE A 327 5.20 -3.66 -3.56
C ILE A 327 5.39 -5.17 -3.76
N PRO A 328 4.52 -6.04 -3.19
CA PRO A 328 4.61 -7.47 -3.46
C PRO A 328 4.36 -7.73 -4.95
N HIS A 329 5.17 -8.61 -5.54
CA HIS A 329 4.86 -9.23 -6.83
C HIS A 329 3.84 -10.35 -6.68
#